data_AF-A0A2E6NZU2-F1
#
_entry.id   AF-A0A2E6NZU2-F1
#
_cell.length_a   1.000
_cell.length_b   1.000
_cell.length_c   1.000
_cell.angle_alpha   90.00
_cell.angle_beta   90.00
_cell.angle_gamma   90.00
#
_symmetry.space_group_name_H-M   'P 1'
#
loop_
_entity.id
_entity.type
_entity.pdbx_description
1 polymer ?
#
loop_
_entity_poly.entity_id
_entity_poly.type
_entity_poly.pdbx_seq_one_letter_code
_entity_poly.pdbx_strand_id
1 'polypeptide(L)'
;MGDFVYPGILSSVALLVYYFTLFKSGTARMKYKILAPSHDGPDDYVRRVRVHQNTLEHLALFLPGLWLFSFAVDPIWATGIGILWPIGRLGYAYGYYKSPEQRSLGLYISMPPIYIFVLGSLISFAVKIFS
;
A
#
# COMPACT_ATOMS: atom_id res chain seq x y z
N MET A 1 16.81 18.32 6.52
CA MET A 1 16.57 17.49 5.31
C MET A 1 17.07 16.05 5.45
N GLY A 2 18.06 15.75 6.31
CA GLY A 2 18.63 14.39 6.43
C GLY A 2 17.61 13.29 6.74
N ASP A 3 16.72 13.50 7.72
CA ASP A 3 15.86 12.40 8.20
C ASP A 3 14.65 12.13 7.29
N PHE A 4 14.23 13.10 6.46
CA PHE A 4 13.16 12.92 5.48
C PHE A 4 13.60 12.13 4.24
N VAL A 5 14.90 11.85 4.09
CA VAL A 5 15.41 10.95 3.04
C VAL A 5 14.81 9.55 3.21
N TYR A 6 14.67 9.07 4.46
CA TYR A 6 14.15 7.73 4.76
C TYR A 6 12.68 7.53 4.33
N PRO A 7 11.70 8.38 4.73
CA PRO A 7 10.33 8.27 4.24
C PRO A 7 10.22 8.56 2.74
N GLY A 8 11.13 9.35 2.16
CA GLY A 8 11.22 9.56 0.71
C GLY A 8 11.60 8.27 -0.06
N ILE A 9 12.62 7.55 0.42
CA ILE A 9 13.00 6.24 -0.11
C ILE A 9 11.84 5.26 0.04
N LEU A 10 11.24 5.19 1.23
CA LEU A 10 10.11 4.29 1.49
C LEU A 10 8.90 4.60 0.59
N SER A 11 8.58 5.88 0.38
CA SER A 11 7.54 6.31 -0.56
C SER A 11 7.83 5.82 -1.98
N SER A 12 9.09 5.91 -2.41
CA SER A 12 9.54 5.45 -3.73
C SER A 12 9.38 3.94 -3.86
N VAL A 13 9.75 3.17 -2.84
CA VAL A 13 9.54 1.71 -2.79
C VAL A 13 8.05 1.37 -2.83
N ALA A 14 7.20 2.06 -2.09
CA ALA A 14 5.76 1.84 -2.09
C ALA A 14 5.14 2.09 -3.48
N LEU A 15 5.60 3.13 -4.19
CA LEU A 15 5.21 3.41 -5.58
C LEU A 15 5.67 2.31 -6.54
N LEU A 16 6.88 1.77 -6.37
CA LEU A 16 7.35 0.63 -7.17
C LEU A 16 6.51 -0.64 -6.94
N VAL A 17 6.09 -0.91 -5.69
CA VAL A 17 5.15 -2.00 -5.39
C VAL A 17 3.81 -1.77 -6.08
N TYR A 18 3.31 -0.53 -6.10
CA TYR A 18 2.10 -0.21 -6.84
C TYR A 18 2.26 -0.43 -8.36
N TYR A 19 3.34 0.08 -8.96
CA TYR A 19 3.67 -0.16 -10.37
C TYR A 19 3.76 -1.65 -10.71
N PHE A 20 4.31 -2.47 -9.82
CA PHE A 20 4.32 -3.92 -9.97
C PHE A 20 2.90 -4.49 -10.09
N THR A 21 1.98 -4.11 -9.20
CA THR A 21 0.58 -4.60 -9.27
C THR A 21 -0.16 -4.07 -10.50
N LEU A 22 0.09 -2.81 -10.89
CA LEU A 22 -0.44 -2.20 -12.10
C LEU A 22 0.01 -2.98 -13.35
N PHE A 23 1.30 -3.27 -13.45
CA PHE A 23 1.86 -4.03 -14.55
C PHE A 23 1.30 -5.46 -14.61
N LYS A 24 1.14 -6.13 -13.46
CA LYS A 24 0.52 -7.47 -13.40
C LYS A 24 -0.95 -7.47 -13.82
N SER A 25 -1.72 -6.44 -13.49
CA SER A 25 -3.10 -6.27 -13.96
C SER A 25 -3.15 -6.00 -15.47
N GLY A 26 -2.33 -5.07 -15.97
CA GLY A 26 -2.28 -4.70 -17.38
C GLY A 26 -1.83 -5.86 -18.28
N THR A 27 -0.76 -6.57 -17.90
CA THR A 27 -0.30 -7.76 -18.63
C THR A 27 -1.31 -8.90 -18.60
N ALA A 28 -2.07 -9.06 -17.52
CA ALA A 28 -3.15 -10.03 -17.46
C ALA A 28 -4.26 -9.71 -18.47
N ARG A 29 -4.61 -8.43 -18.65
CA ARG A 29 -5.57 -8.01 -19.69
C ARG A 29 -5.15 -8.50 -21.07
N MET A 30 -3.88 -8.31 -21.42
CA MET A 30 -3.32 -8.79 -22.70
C MET A 30 -3.34 -10.32 -22.79
N LYS A 31 -2.90 -11.01 -21.73
CA LYS A 31 -2.85 -12.48 -21.68
C LYS A 31 -4.22 -13.12 -21.88
N TYR A 32 -5.25 -12.59 -21.22
CA TYR A 32 -6.62 -13.12 -21.28
C TYR A 32 -7.48 -12.46 -22.37
N LYS A 33 -6.91 -11.57 -23.19
CA LYS A 33 -7.57 -10.86 -24.31
C LYS A 33 -8.86 -10.13 -23.90
N ILE A 34 -8.86 -9.52 -22.71
CA ILE A 34 -10.03 -8.78 -22.20
C ILE A 34 -10.06 -7.39 -22.82
N LEU A 35 -11.11 -7.10 -23.61
CA LEU A 35 -11.31 -5.81 -24.25
C LEU A 35 -11.71 -4.74 -23.22
N ALA A 36 -11.18 -3.52 -23.39
CA ALA A 36 -11.66 -2.37 -22.60
C ALA A 36 -13.12 -2.04 -22.97
N PRO A 37 -13.96 -1.60 -22.00
CA PRO A 37 -13.66 -1.30 -20.59
C PRO A 37 -13.84 -2.49 -19.63
N SER A 38 -14.07 -3.72 -20.13
CA SER A 38 -14.42 -4.86 -19.29
C SER A 38 -13.35 -5.20 -18.26
N HIS A 39 -13.82 -5.59 -17.08
CA HIS A 39 -13.05 -6.20 -15.98
C HIS A 39 -13.53 -7.63 -15.68
N ASP A 40 -14.42 -8.17 -16.50
CA ASP A 40 -14.89 -9.54 -16.39
C ASP A 40 -13.97 -10.48 -17.18
N GLY A 41 -13.77 -11.69 -16.66
CA GLY A 41 -12.91 -12.68 -17.29
C GLY A 41 -12.63 -13.84 -16.34
N PRO A 42 -11.64 -14.69 -16.66
CA PRO A 42 -11.24 -15.79 -15.81
C PRO A 42 -10.84 -15.32 -14.41
N ASP A 43 -11.06 -16.14 -13.38
CA ASP A 43 -10.82 -15.75 -11.99
C ASP A 43 -9.40 -15.21 -11.76
N ASP A 44 -8.38 -15.78 -12.42
CA ASP A 44 -7.01 -15.29 -12.36
C ASP A 44 -6.85 -13.82 -12.79
N TYR A 45 -7.57 -13.42 -13.84
CA TYR A 45 -7.57 -12.05 -14.32
C TYR A 45 -8.23 -11.13 -13.28
N VAL A 46 -9.44 -11.51 -12.83
CA VAL A 46 -10.21 -10.75 -11.85
C VAL A 46 -9.41 -10.57 -10.55
N ARG A 47 -8.73 -11.62 -10.06
CA ARG A 47 -7.84 -11.55 -8.89
C ARG A 47 -6.72 -10.53 -9.08
N ARG A 48 -6.07 -10.49 -10.24
CA ARG A 48 -4.98 -9.53 -10.52
C ARG A 48 -5.47 -8.09 -10.56
N VAL A 49 -6.65 -7.85 -11.15
CA VAL A 49 -7.31 -6.54 -11.14
C VAL A 49 -7.63 -6.11 -9.71
N ARG A 50 -8.21 -7.01 -8.90
CA ARG A 50 -8.54 -6.75 -7.48
C ARG A 50 -7.31 -6.46 -6.63
N VAL A 51 -6.21 -7.19 -6.84
CA VAL A 51 -4.93 -6.90 -6.16
C VAL A 51 -4.43 -5.50 -6.49
N HIS A 52 -4.49 -5.10 -7.75
CA HIS A 52 -4.08 -3.77 -8.19
C HIS A 52 -4.95 -2.66 -7.57
N GLN A 53 -6.27 -2.76 -7.69
CA GLN A 53 -7.22 -1.78 -7.16
C GLN A 53 -7.10 -1.64 -5.64
N ASN A 54 -7.07 -2.76 -4.91
CA ASN A 54 -6.91 -2.70 -3.46
C ASN A 54 -5.53 -2.13 -3.05
N THR A 55 -4.50 -2.29 -3.87
CA THR A 55 -3.19 -1.67 -3.59
C THR A 55 -3.26 -0.17 -3.75
N LEU A 56 -3.97 0.31 -4.77
CA LEU A 56 -4.23 1.73 -4.98
C LEU A 56 -5.00 2.35 -3.80
N GLU A 57 -6.08 1.71 -3.36
CA GLU A 57 -6.91 2.15 -2.21
C GLU A 57 -6.06 2.30 -0.94
N HIS A 58 -5.20 1.32 -0.66
CA HIS A 58 -4.33 1.36 0.52
C HIS A 58 -3.20 2.38 0.36
N LEU A 59 -2.64 2.53 -0.85
CA LEU A 59 -1.57 3.48 -1.14
C LEU A 59 -2.05 4.93 -0.93
N ALA A 60 -3.29 5.21 -1.31
CA ALA A 60 -3.93 6.52 -1.12
C ALA A 60 -4.04 6.93 0.34
N LEU A 61 -4.07 5.98 1.28
CA LEU A 61 -4.02 6.25 2.72
C LEU A 61 -2.58 6.22 3.26
N PHE A 62 -1.77 5.27 2.79
CA PHE A 62 -0.42 5.05 3.27
C PHE A 62 0.50 6.23 3.01
N LEU A 63 0.54 6.75 1.78
CA LEU A 63 1.47 7.84 1.44
C LEU A 63 1.15 9.13 2.23
N PRO A 64 -0.09 9.66 2.23
CA PRO A 64 -0.41 10.82 3.06
C PRO A 64 -0.18 10.55 4.55
N GLY A 65 -0.56 9.37 5.05
CA GLY A 65 -0.34 8.99 6.43
C GLY A 65 1.15 9.00 6.82
N LEU A 66 2.02 8.41 6.00
CA LEU A 66 3.47 8.38 6.23
C LEU A 66 4.02 9.79 6.39
N TRP A 67 3.65 10.71 5.50
CA TRP A 67 4.13 12.10 5.54
C TRP A 67 3.54 12.88 6.71
N LEU A 68 2.24 12.74 6.99
CA LEU A 68 1.62 13.34 8.16
C LEU A 68 2.31 12.87 9.45
N PHE A 69 2.62 11.58 9.58
CA PHE A 69 3.28 11.04 10.77
C PHE A 69 4.74 11.49 10.86
N SER A 70 5.44 11.56 9.73
CA SER A 70 6.80 12.09 9.67
C SER A 70 6.89 13.54 10.15
N PHE A 71 5.90 14.39 9.81
CA PHE A 71 5.86 15.78 10.25
C PHE A 71 5.31 15.98 11.67
N ALA A 72 4.31 15.18 12.04
CA ALA A 72 3.65 15.31 13.33
C ALA A 72 4.48 14.71 14.46
N VAL A 73 5.10 13.54 14.22
CA VAL A 73 5.76 12.72 15.24
C VAL A 73 7.25 12.63 14.97
N ASP A 74 7.68 11.81 14.02
CA ASP A 74 9.09 11.61 13.71
C ASP A 74 9.28 10.82 12.38
N PRO A 75 10.17 11.26 11.47
CA PRO A 75 10.39 10.62 10.17
C PRO A 75 11.09 9.25 10.24
N ILE A 76 11.91 8.98 11.27
CA ILE A 76 12.60 7.69 11.45
C ILE A 76 11.58 6.64 11.90
N TRP A 77 10.75 6.96 12.89
CA TRP A 77 9.66 6.10 13.33
C TRP A 77 8.63 5.86 12.22
N ALA A 78 8.28 6.90 11.45
CA ALA A 78 7.42 6.76 10.28
C ALA A 78 7.98 5.71 9.31
N THR A 79 9.29 5.78 9.02
CA THR A 79 9.94 4.82 8.13
C THR A 79 9.95 3.41 8.72
N GLY A 80 10.38 3.25 9.98
CA GLY A 80 10.50 1.95 10.63
C GLY A 80 9.18 1.17 10.66
N ILE A 81 8.08 1.84 11.00
CA ILE A 81 6.73 1.26 11.00
C ILE A 81 6.26 1.01 9.56
N GLY A 82 6.53 1.96 8.67
CA GLY A 82 6.04 1.93 7.29
C GLY A 82 6.62 0.84 6.41
N ILE A 83 7.82 0.31 6.73
CA ILE A 83 8.46 -0.81 5.99
C ILE A 83 7.55 -2.05 5.92
N LEU A 84 6.69 -2.26 6.92
CA LEU A 84 5.75 -3.39 6.93
C LEU A 84 4.73 -3.32 5.80
N TRP A 85 4.38 -2.11 5.33
CA TRP A 85 3.39 -1.92 4.28
C TRP A 85 3.81 -2.54 2.93
N PRO A 86 4.94 -2.18 2.30
CA PRO A 86 5.33 -2.77 1.02
C PRO A 86 5.54 -4.29 1.12
N ILE A 87 6.08 -4.79 2.24
CA ILE A 87 6.23 -6.23 2.49
C ILE A 87 4.87 -6.93 2.52
N GLY A 88 3.93 -6.40 3.31
CA GLY A 88 2.57 -6.93 3.39
C GLY A 88 1.83 -6.86 2.05
N ARG A 89 2.00 -5.79 1.26
CA ARG A 89 1.38 -5.67 -0.07
C ARG A 89 1.93 -6.69 -1.07
N LEU A 90 3.23 -6.95 -1.06
CA LEU A 90 3.81 -8.02 -1.88
C LEU A 90 3.29 -9.40 -1.44
N GLY A 91 3.26 -9.68 -0.13
CA GLY A 91 2.66 -10.90 0.41
C GLY A 91 1.20 -11.08 0.02
N TYR A 92 0.40 -10.00 0.11
CA TYR A 92 -1.00 -9.96 -0.32
C TYR A 92 -1.12 -10.29 -1.80
N ALA A 93 -0.33 -9.65 -2.66
CA ALA A 93 -0.35 -9.87 -4.11
C ALA A 93 -0.01 -11.34 -4.47
N TYR A 94 1.09 -11.87 -3.93
CA TYR A 94 1.50 -13.24 -4.21
C TYR A 94 0.53 -14.29 -3.66
N GLY A 95 0.02 -14.09 -2.45
CA GLY A 95 -0.99 -14.97 -1.86
C GLY A 95 -2.26 -15.00 -2.68
N TYR A 96 -2.77 -13.81 -3.05
CA TYR A 96 -4.00 -13.71 -3.82
C TYR A 96 -3.85 -14.26 -5.25
N TYR A 97 -2.67 -14.16 -5.87
CA TYR A 97 -2.43 -14.80 -7.18
C TYR A 97 -2.47 -16.32 -7.12
N LYS A 98 -2.20 -16.94 -5.96
CA LYS A 98 -2.27 -18.39 -5.77
C LYS A 98 -3.68 -18.85 -5.46
N SER A 99 -4.34 -18.20 -4.49
CA SER A 99 -5.72 -18.50 -4.10
C SER A 99 -6.36 -17.31 -3.39
N PRO A 100 -7.69 -17.12 -3.50
CA PRO A 100 -8.40 -16.06 -2.78
C PRO A 100 -8.19 -16.08 -1.26
N GLU A 101 -8.03 -17.26 -0.66
CA GLU A 101 -7.96 -17.47 0.79
C GLU A 101 -6.59 -17.08 1.36
N GLN A 102 -5.52 -17.19 0.57
CA GLN A 102 -4.15 -16.89 0.99
C GLN A 102 -3.81 -15.39 1.04
N ARG A 103 -4.76 -14.51 0.74
CA ARG A 103 -4.54 -13.05 0.74
C ARG A 103 -4.52 -12.44 2.15
N SER A 104 -5.15 -13.09 3.12
CA SER A 104 -5.44 -12.50 4.45
C SER A 104 -4.19 -12.09 5.22
N LEU A 105 -3.16 -12.95 5.24
CA LEU A 105 -1.92 -12.69 6.00
C LEU A 105 -1.22 -11.39 5.55
N GLY A 106 -1.07 -11.18 4.23
CA GLY A 106 -0.47 -9.95 3.70
C GLY A 106 -1.31 -8.70 3.97
N LEU A 107 -2.64 -8.85 4.02
CA LEU A 107 -3.54 -7.77 4.39
C LEU A 107 -3.34 -7.36 5.86
N TYR A 108 -3.28 -8.33 6.77
CA TYR A 108 -3.08 -8.08 8.20
C TYR A 108 -1.71 -7.45 8.52
N ILE A 109 -0.69 -7.72 7.71
CA ILE A 109 0.63 -7.09 7.86
C ILE A 109 0.63 -5.66 7.31
N SER A 110 -0.06 -5.40 6.20
CA SER A 110 -0.02 -4.09 5.53
C SER A 110 -0.97 -3.04 6.12
N MET A 111 -2.00 -3.44 6.88
CA MET A 111 -2.99 -2.51 7.43
C MET A 111 -2.53 -1.71 8.66
N PRO A 112 -1.88 -2.30 9.68
CA PRO A 112 -1.51 -1.59 10.90
C PRO A 112 -0.71 -0.29 10.69
N PRO A 113 0.29 -0.22 9.77
CA PRO A 113 1.02 1.03 9.53
C PRO A 113 0.09 2.20 9.16
N ILE A 114 -0.94 1.95 8.35
CA ILE A 114 -1.90 3.00 7.94
C ILE A 114 -2.65 3.54 9.16
N TYR A 115 -3.16 2.66 10.03
CA TYR A 115 -3.89 3.08 11.23
C TYR A 115 -2.99 3.83 12.21
N ILE A 116 -1.76 3.34 12.42
CA ILE A 116 -0.78 3.99 13.28
C ILE A 116 -0.46 5.39 12.77
N PHE A 117 -0.27 5.56 11.46
CA PHE A 117 0.00 6.86 10.87
C PHE A 117 -1.18 7.81 11.02
N VAL A 118 -2.38 7.41 10.60
CA VAL A 118 -3.56 8.29 10.64
C VAL A 118 -3.90 8.70 12.07
N LEU A 119 -3.98 7.74 12.99
CA LEU A 119 -4.34 8.02 14.39
C LEU A 119 -3.21 8.75 15.13
N GLY A 120 -1.97 8.32 14.93
CA GLY A 120 -0.82 8.94 15.59
C GLY A 120 -0.60 10.39 15.13
N SER A 121 -0.77 10.68 13.85
CA SER A 121 -0.75 12.05 13.34
C SER A 121 -1.87 12.89 13.92
N LEU A 122 -3.10 12.38 13.94
CA LEU A 122 -4.26 13.09 14.49
C LEU A 122 -4.03 13.44 15.96
N ILE A 123 -3.60 12.47 16.77
CA ILE A 123 -3.31 12.68 18.19
C ILE A 123 -2.21 13.73 18.35
N SER A 124 -1.08 13.59 17.65
CA SER A 124 0.04 14.53 17.78
C SER A 124 -0.36 15.97 17.41
N PHE A 125 -1.07 16.16 16.30
CA PHE A 125 -1.55 17.49 15.92
C PHE A 125 -2.58 18.04 16.92
N ALA A 126 -3.47 17.21 17.46
CA ALA A 126 -4.42 17.63 18.48
C ALA A 126 -3.71 18.09 19.77
N VAL A 127 -2.70 17.34 20.23
CA VAL A 127 -1.91 17.74 21.40
C VAL A 127 -1.22 19.08 21.18
N LYS A 128 -0.67 19.32 19.98
CA LYS A 128 0.01 20.59 19.63
C LYS A 128 -0.88 21.82 19.67
N ILE A 129 -2.21 21.68 19.66
CA ILE A 129 -3.14 22.82 19.81
C ILE A 129 -3.17 23.32 21.25
N PHE A 130 -2.91 22.44 22.22
CA PHE A 130 -3.02 22.73 23.66
C PHE A 130 -1.69 22.91 24.38
N SER A 131 -0.57 22.74 23.68
CA SER A 131 0.80 22.96 24.16
C SER A 131 1.37 24.27 23.66
#